data_AF-A0A704MMH8-F1
#
_entry.id   AF-A0A704MMH8-F1
#
_cell.length_a   1.000
_cell.length_b   1.000
_cell.length_c   1.000
_cell.angle_alpha   90.00
_cell.angle_beta   90.00
_cell.angle_gamma   90.00
#
_symmetry.space_group_name_H-M   'P 1'
#
loop_
_entity.id
_entity.type
_entity.pdbx_description
1 polymer ?
#
loop_
_entity_poly.entity_id
_entity_poly.type
_entity_poly.pdbx_seq_one_letter_code
_entity_poly.pdbx_strand_id
1 'polypeptide(L)'
;FDREKLDVYDGIIGNNLDPKHRLTLSDISYMDINVIECLAERILSRYSFIKKYYMNEIISTSKFNRYDKCILELISNIIHLNTTTKNPAFKEEKEVRLVYQTLDTGRYEYPESSSIKDLKYRISNNQIISYYELGFPKDAVSELILGPNNKFKESDIVNFLQYNGFEHSIKILKSKASYGA
;
A
#
# COMPACT_ATOMS: atom_id res chain seq x y z
N PHE A 1 -15.30 9.82 -3.86
CA PHE A 1 -14.85 8.61 -3.17
C PHE A 1 -15.30 8.70 -1.73
N ASP A 2 -16.06 7.73 -1.26
CA ASP A 2 -16.68 7.73 0.07
C ASP A 2 -15.86 6.80 0.99
N ARG A 3 -15.08 7.40 1.90
CA ARG A 3 -14.15 6.66 2.76
C ARG A 3 -14.87 5.76 3.76
N GLU A 4 -16.03 6.20 4.23
CA GLU A 4 -16.79 5.53 5.29
C GLU A 4 -17.44 4.23 4.81
N LYS A 5 -17.53 4.04 3.48
CA LYS A 5 -18.05 2.82 2.87
C LYS A 5 -17.01 1.72 2.69
N LEU A 6 -15.74 2.01 2.96
CA LEU A 6 -14.70 0.99 2.92
C LEU A 6 -14.47 0.44 4.32
N ASP A 7 -14.60 -0.87 4.46
CA ASP A 7 -14.25 -1.59 5.69
C ASP A 7 -12.72 -1.70 5.80
N VAL A 8 -12.10 -0.60 6.20
CA VAL A 8 -10.65 -0.43 6.28
C VAL A 8 -10.24 0.04 7.67
N TYR A 9 -9.06 -0.38 8.09
CA TYR A 9 -8.49 0.07 9.34
C TYR A 9 -7.98 1.51 9.22
N ASP A 10 -8.43 2.35 10.16
CA ASP A 10 -7.97 3.73 10.31
C ASP A 10 -6.78 3.77 11.28
N GLY A 11 -5.58 3.58 10.75
CA GLY A 11 -4.36 3.58 11.54
C GLY A 11 -3.09 3.45 10.73
N ILE A 12 -1.99 3.18 11.43
CA ILE A 12 -0.65 3.07 10.83
C ILE A 12 -0.59 1.82 9.94
N ILE A 13 -0.11 2.01 8.71
CA ILE A 13 0.25 0.91 7.80
C ILE A 13 1.47 0.19 8.38
N GLY A 14 1.32 -1.07 8.76
CA GLY A 14 2.42 -1.83 9.35
C GLY A 14 2.09 -3.31 9.51
N ASN A 15 3.08 -4.07 9.98
CA ASN A 15 2.96 -5.50 10.21
C ASN A 15 2.05 -5.79 11.41
N ASN A 16 0.75 -5.61 11.22
CA ASN A 16 -0.24 -5.89 12.23
C ASN A 16 -0.49 -7.39 12.31
N LEU A 17 -0.40 -7.97 13.51
CA LEU A 17 -0.67 -9.39 13.71
C LEU A 17 -2.16 -9.70 13.51
N ASP A 18 -3.04 -8.74 13.76
CA ASP A 18 -4.48 -8.89 13.55
C ASP A 18 -4.84 -8.62 12.08
N PRO A 19 -5.32 -9.62 11.31
CA PRO A 19 -5.59 -9.46 9.88
C PRO A 19 -6.60 -8.36 9.55
N LYS A 20 -7.56 -8.08 10.45
CA LYS A 20 -8.55 -7.00 10.26
C LYS A 20 -7.91 -5.60 10.17
N HIS A 21 -6.68 -5.46 10.67
CA HIS A 21 -5.94 -4.19 10.65
C HIS A 21 -4.94 -4.09 9.48
N ARG A 22 -4.93 -5.07 8.57
CA ARG A 22 -3.95 -5.14 7.48
C ARG A 22 -4.42 -4.50 6.18
N LEU A 23 -5.70 -4.16 6.06
CA LEU A 23 -6.23 -3.35 4.97
C LEU A 23 -6.41 -1.92 5.47
N THR A 24 -5.68 -0.98 4.89
CA THR A 24 -5.60 0.41 5.35
C THR A 24 -5.80 1.37 4.19
N LEU A 25 -6.42 2.52 4.47
CA LEU A 25 -6.55 3.62 3.53
C LEU A 25 -5.76 4.81 4.07
N SER A 26 -4.90 5.42 3.25
CA SER A 26 -4.05 6.52 3.71
C SER A 26 -3.90 7.62 2.68
N ASP A 27 -3.98 8.86 3.17
CA ASP A 27 -3.58 10.04 2.42
C ASP A 27 -2.08 10.05 2.17
N ILE A 28 -1.68 10.48 0.98
CA ILE A 28 -0.27 10.61 0.64
C ILE A 28 0.26 11.97 1.06
N SER A 29 1.31 11.90 1.87
CA SER A 29 2.11 13.04 2.28
C SER A 29 3.18 13.31 1.24
N TYR A 30 3.08 14.49 0.64
CA TYR A 30 4.03 14.97 -0.34
C TYR A 30 5.17 15.70 0.36
N MET A 31 6.32 15.03 0.54
CA MET A 31 7.43 15.51 1.36
C MET A 31 8.75 15.53 0.59
N ASP A 32 9.52 16.60 0.71
CA ASP A 32 10.89 16.64 0.21
C ASP A 32 11.84 15.77 1.06
N ILE A 33 13.01 15.47 0.51
CA ILE A 33 13.97 14.55 1.13
C ILE A 33 14.42 15.01 2.52
N ASN A 34 14.57 16.32 2.76
CA ASN A 34 15.03 16.83 4.05
C ASN A 34 13.97 16.62 5.13
N VAL A 35 12.69 16.77 4.78
CA VAL A 35 11.57 16.47 5.69
C VAL A 35 11.53 14.98 6.03
N ILE A 36 11.74 14.11 5.04
CA ILE A 36 11.80 12.66 5.23
C ILE A 36 12.95 12.29 6.16
N GLU A 37 14.14 12.84 5.92
CA GLU A 37 15.33 12.60 6.74
C GLU A 37 15.07 13.03 8.19
N CYS A 38 14.51 14.22 8.42
CA CYS A 38 14.16 14.69 9.75
C CYS A 38 13.17 13.75 10.46
N LEU A 39 12.14 13.25 9.76
CA LEU A 39 11.18 12.30 10.33
C LEU A 39 11.84 10.94 10.63
N ALA A 40 12.67 10.45 9.73
CA ALA A 40 13.40 9.20 9.92
C ALA A 40 14.34 9.29 11.13
N GLU A 41 15.10 10.38 11.28
CA GLU A 41 15.97 10.64 12.44
C GLU A 41 15.17 10.68 13.74
N ARG A 42 14.02 11.36 13.76
CA ARG A 42 13.13 11.39 14.93
C ARG A 42 12.61 10.01 15.30
N ILE A 43 12.20 9.20 14.33
CA ILE A 43 11.77 7.82 14.55
C ILE A 43 12.93 7.01 15.13
N LEU A 44 14.09 6.99 14.48
CA LEU A 44 15.24 6.19 14.90
C LEU A 44 15.76 6.60 16.29
N SER A 45 15.76 7.89 16.61
CA SER A 45 16.21 8.40 17.91
C SER A 45 15.36 7.90 19.07
N ARG A 46 14.04 7.83 18.88
CA ARG A 46 13.08 7.28 19.86
C ARG A 46 13.38 5.81 20.20
N TYR A 47 13.97 5.08 19.26
CA TYR A 47 14.27 3.65 19.39
C TYR A 47 15.78 3.37 19.48
N SER A 48 16.61 4.37 19.78
CA SER A 48 18.08 4.23 19.86
C SER A 48 18.56 3.13 20.84
N PHE A 49 17.75 2.82 21.86
CA PHE A 49 18.01 1.72 22.80
C PHE A 49 17.95 0.32 22.17
N ILE A 50 17.22 0.15 21.06
CA ILE A 50 17.11 -1.14 20.34
C ILE A 50 18.49 -1.59 19.83
N LYS A 51 19.32 -0.64 19.38
CA LYS A 51 20.70 -0.95 18.96
C LYS A 51 21.50 -1.56 20.11
N LYS A 52 21.41 -0.97 21.31
CA LYS A 52 22.09 -1.48 22.52
C LYS A 52 21.57 -2.86 22.92
N TYR A 53 20.28 -3.09 22.77
CA TYR A 53 19.65 -4.40 23.00
C TYR A 53 20.23 -5.48 22.07
N TYR A 54 20.27 -5.24 20.74
CA TYR A 54 20.86 -6.19 19.80
C TYR A 54 22.36 -6.40 19.97
N MET A 55 23.08 -5.40 20.48
CA MET A 55 24.50 -5.52 20.82
C MET A 55 24.76 -6.26 22.13
N ASN A 56 23.72 -6.85 22.76
CA ASN A 56 23.77 -7.54 24.05
C ASN A 56 24.28 -6.67 25.21
N GLU A 57 24.27 -5.34 25.06
CA GLU A 57 24.58 -4.39 26.15
C GLU A 57 23.44 -4.31 27.17
N ILE A 58 22.27 -4.89 26.83
CA ILE A 58 21.09 -5.01 27.69
C ILE A 58 20.66 -6.48 27.65
N ILE A 59 20.75 -7.19 28.77
CA ILE A 59 20.36 -8.61 28.88
C ILE A 59 18.88 -8.68 29.31
N SER A 60 18.06 -9.44 28.59
CA SER A 60 16.65 -9.69 28.95
C SER A 60 16.39 -11.16 29.24
N THR A 61 15.59 -11.42 30.28
CA THR A 61 15.43 -12.75 30.90
C THR A 61 14.03 -13.38 30.76
N SER A 62 13.14 -12.94 29.86
CA SER A 62 11.87 -13.68 29.67
C SER A 62 11.16 -13.52 28.32
N LYS A 63 10.31 -14.52 28.04
CA LYS A 63 9.41 -14.71 26.88
C LYS A 63 8.66 -13.42 26.51
N PHE A 64 8.75 -13.03 25.23
CA PHE A 64 8.18 -11.83 24.59
C PHE A 64 8.47 -10.54 25.35
N ASN A 65 9.62 -9.96 25.02
CA ASN A 65 10.22 -8.86 25.75
C ASN A 65 9.54 -7.52 25.35
N ARG A 66 9.46 -6.56 26.28
CA ARG A 66 9.00 -5.16 26.02
C ARG A 66 9.65 -4.55 24.77
N TYR A 67 10.86 -4.97 24.45
CA TYR A 67 11.64 -4.52 23.31
C TYR A 67 11.11 -5.07 21.97
N ASP A 68 10.53 -6.26 21.94
CA ASP A 68 9.93 -6.85 20.73
C ASP A 68 8.75 -5.97 20.25
N LYS A 69 7.94 -5.48 21.19
CA LYS A 69 6.88 -4.51 20.89
C LYS A 69 7.45 -3.22 20.29
N CYS A 70 8.51 -2.68 20.88
CA CYS A 70 9.16 -1.47 20.35
C CYS A 70 9.80 -1.69 18.97
N ILE A 71 10.33 -2.89 18.70
CA ILE A 71 10.86 -3.27 17.38
C ILE A 71 9.72 -3.32 16.34
N LEU A 72 8.60 -3.96 16.68
CA LEU A 72 7.43 -4.01 15.81
C LEU A 72 6.84 -2.62 15.54
N GLU A 73 6.81 -1.75 16.56
CA GLU A 73 6.41 -0.35 16.41
C GLU A 73 7.38 0.43 15.50
N LEU A 74 8.70 0.26 15.68
CA LEU A 74 9.70 0.86 14.79
C LEU A 74 9.49 0.42 13.33
N ILE A 75 9.39 -0.89 13.09
CA ILE A 75 9.16 -1.46 11.74
C ILE A 75 7.89 -0.89 11.14
N SER A 76 6.79 -0.84 11.90
CA SER A 76 5.52 -0.28 11.42
C SER A 76 5.61 1.21 11.08
N ASN A 77 6.32 2.01 11.88
CA ASN A 77 6.54 3.43 11.57
C ASN A 77 7.35 3.63 10.28
N ILE A 78 8.38 2.81 10.06
CA ILE A 78 9.20 2.88 8.83
C ILE A 78 8.39 2.45 7.61
N ILE A 79 7.63 1.35 7.71
CA ILE A 79 6.74 0.88 6.64
C ILE A 79 5.72 1.97 6.32
N HIS A 80 5.04 2.51 7.33
CA HIS A 80 4.08 3.58 7.14
C HIS A 80 4.69 4.79 6.43
N LEU A 81 5.82 5.31 6.92
CA LEU A 81 6.48 6.46 6.32
C LEU A 81 6.84 6.21 4.85
N ASN A 82 7.39 5.03 4.53
CA ASN A 82 7.69 4.65 3.15
C ASN A 82 6.42 4.57 2.29
N THR A 83 5.38 3.94 2.83
CA THR A 83 4.13 3.69 2.11
C THR A 83 3.24 4.93 1.98
N THR A 84 3.35 5.94 2.84
CA THR A 84 2.52 7.16 2.75
C THR A 84 3.25 8.37 2.22
N THR A 85 4.52 8.25 1.83
CA THR A 85 5.29 9.38 1.31
C THR A 85 5.40 9.34 -0.21
N LYS A 86 5.39 10.52 -0.84
CA LYS A 86 5.67 10.72 -2.26
C LYS A 86 6.41 12.03 -2.50
N ASN A 87 7.15 12.10 -3.60
CA ASN A 87 7.85 13.32 -4.01
C ASN A 87 6.84 14.46 -4.30
N PRO A 88 7.07 15.69 -3.80
CA PRO A 88 6.20 16.85 -4.04
C PRO A 88 5.92 17.19 -5.50
N ALA A 89 6.77 16.73 -6.43
CA ALA A 89 6.56 16.89 -7.87
C ALA A 89 5.29 16.21 -8.41
N PHE A 90 4.64 15.34 -7.63
CA PHE A 90 3.41 14.61 -8.00
C PHE A 90 2.17 15.06 -7.22
N LYS A 91 2.21 16.24 -6.60
CA LYS A 91 1.15 16.75 -5.71
C LYS A 91 -0.20 16.93 -6.42
N GLU A 92 -0.18 17.11 -7.73
CA GLU A 92 -1.36 17.20 -8.59
C GLU A 92 -2.21 15.92 -8.58
N GLU A 93 -1.62 14.76 -8.29
CA GLU A 93 -2.34 13.48 -8.29
C GLU A 93 -3.35 13.34 -7.15
N LYS A 94 -3.15 14.08 -6.04
CA LYS A 94 -3.98 13.98 -4.82
C LYS A 94 -4.22 12.53 -4.40
N GLU A 95 -3.15 11.75 -4.38
CA GLU A 95 -3.18 10.31 -4.23
C GLU A 95 -3.71 9.89 -2.85
N VAL A 96 -4.54 8.84 -2.85
CA VAL A 96 -4.94 8.09 -1.66
C VAL A 96 -4.59 6.62 -1.92
N ARG A 97 -3.86 5.98 -1.00
CA ARG A 97 -3.46 4.57 -1.14
C ARG A 97 -4.35 3.67 -0.30
N LEU A 98 -4.88 2.62 -0.93
CA LEU A 98 -5.41 1.45 -0.25
C LEU A 98 -4.32 0.37 -0.20
N VAL A 99 -3.93 -0.07 0.99
CA VAL A 99 -2.78 -0.95 1.21
C VAL A 99 -3.23 -2.17 1.97
N TYR A 100 -3.02 -3.34 1.36
CA TYR A 100 -3.18 -4.65 2.00
C TYR A 100 -1.80 -5.23 2.32
N GLN A 101 -1.53 -5.45 3.61
CA GLN A 101 -0.25 -5.97 4.08
C GLN A 101 -0.34 -7.44 4.45
N THR A 102 0.44 -8.30 3.80
CA THR A 102 0.58 -9.70 4.19
C THR A 102 1.74 -9.87 5.18
N LEU A 103 1.62 -10.81 6.11
CA LEU A 103 2.80 -11.23 6.87
C LEU A 103 3.60 -12.21 6.01
N ASP A 104 4.86 -11.89 5.76
CA ASP A 104 5.79 -12.77 5.04
C ASP A 104 6.20 -13.97 5.93
N THR A 105 5.24 -14.86 6.18
CA THR A 105 5.41 -16.05 7.04
C THR A 105 5.84 -17.28 6.24
N GLY A 106 6.07 -17.14 4.93
CA GLY A 106 6.29 -18.25 4.01
C GLY A 106 5.07 -19.17 3.83
N ARG A 107 3.89 -18.77 4.33
CA ARG A 107 2.62 -19.48 4.17
C ARG A 107 1.60 -18.60 3.50
N TYR A 108 0.66 -19.23 2.79
CA TYR A 108 -0.48 -18.53 2.24
C TYR A 108 -1.39 -18.03 3.36
N GLU A 109 -1.72 -16.74 3.34
CA GLU A 109 -2.68 -16.11 4.26
C GLU A 109 -3.98 -15.82 3.51
N TYR A 110 -5.09 -16.33 4.03
CA TYR A 110 -6.40 -15.94 3.54
C TYR A 110 -6.70 -14.51 4.02
N PRO A 111 -7.15 -13.61 3.13
CA PRO A 111 -7.62 -12.30 3.55
C PRO A 111 -8.85 -12.43 4.44
N GLU A 112 -8.86 -11.73 5.59
CA GLU A 112 -10.07 -11.62 6.42
C GLU A 112 -11.00 -10.48 5.96
N SER A 113 -10.52 -9.57 5.10
CA SER A 113 -11.33 -8.50 4.55
C SER A 113 -12.23 -9.03 3.44
N SER A 114 -13.55 -8.75 3.51
CA SER A 114 -14.50 -9.12 2.46
C SER A 114 -14.20 -8.47 1.09
N SER A 115 -13.42 -7.38 1.09
CA SER A 115 -13.05 -6.66 -0.13
C SER A 115 -11.83 -7.27 -0.82
N ILE A 116 -10.99 -8.02 -0.11
CA ILE A 116 -9.79 -8.66 -0.66
C ILE A 116 -10.12 -10.13 -0.92
N LYS A 117 -10.05 -10.54 -2.18
CA LYS A 117 -10.30 -11.92 -2.60
C LYS A 117 -9.02 -12.76 -2.56
N ASP A 118 -9.15 -14.03 -2.93
CA ASP A 118 -8.07 -15.00 -2.95
C ASP A 118 -6.80 -14.53 -3.68
N LEU A 119 -5.66 -15.05 -3.23
CA LEU A 119 -4.39 -14.90 -3.91
C LEU A 119 -4.44 -15.56 -5.29
N LYS A 120 -4.05 -14.78 -6.28
CA LYS A 120 -3.89 -15.21 -7.66
C LYS A 120 -2.46 -15.01 -8.12
N TYR A 121 -2.15 -15.60 -9.25
CA TYR A 121 -0.85 -15.49 -9.90
C TYR A 121 -1.03 -15.01 -11.33
N ARG A 122 -0.10 -14.15 -11.77
CA ARG A 122 0.01 -13.74 -13.17
C ARG A 122 1.45 -13.82 -13.62
N ILE A 123 1.63 -13.92 -14.93
CA ILE A 123 2.95 -13.80 -15.55
C ILE A 123 3.12 -12.35 -15.98
N SER A 124 4.22 -11.73 -15.56
CA SER A 124 4.62 -10.39 -16.02
C SER A 124 6.14 -10.34 -16.06
N ASN A 125 6.72 -9.76 -17.12
CA ASN A 125 8.18 -9.69 -17.32
C ASN A 125 8.89 -11.05 -17.13
N ASN A 126 8.32 -12.14 -17.66
CA ASN A 126 8.82 -13.52 -17.50
C ASN A 126 8.95 -14.00 -16.04
N GLN A 127 8.22 -13.39 -15.12
CA GLN A 127 8.18 -13.78 -13.71
C GLN A 127 6.75 -14.13 -13.29
N ILE A 128 6.63 -15.11 -12.38
CA ILE A 128 5.38 -15.41 -11.68
C ILE A 128 5.25 -14.38 -10.56
N ILE A 129 4.17 -13.59 -10.60
CA ILE A 129 3.86 -12.56 -9.62
C ILE A 129 2.55 -12.93 -8.93
N SER A 130 2.58 -13.00 -7.60
CA SER A 130 1.38 -13.13 -6.78
C SER A 130 0.68 -11.78 -6.62
N TYR A 131 -0.65 -11.79 -6.60
CA TYR A 131 -1.47 -10.61 -6.34
C TYR A 131 -2.79 -11.00 -5.66
N TYR A 132 -3.36 -10.08 -4.90
CA TYR A 132 -4.72 -10.20 -4.39
C TYR A 132 -5.66 -9.39 -5.27
N GLU A 133 -6.87 -9.90 -5.48
CA GLU A 133 -7.91 -9.13 -6.17
C GLU A 133 -8.68 -8.26 -5.18
N LEU A 134 -8.80 -6.98 -5.49
CA LEU A 134 -9.69 -6.08 -4.79
C LEU A 134 -11.07 -6.08 -5.47
N GLY A 135 -12.10 -6.48 -4.73
CA GLY A 135 -13.49 -6.27 -5.12
C GLY A 135 -13.91 -4.83 -4.85
N PHE A 136 -14.48 -4.16 -5.84
CA PHE A 136 -15.11 -2.85 -5.68
C PHE A 136 -16.37 -2.74 -6.56
N PRO A 137 -17.35 -1.92 -6.15
CA PRO A 137 -18.54 -1.64 -6.97
C PRO A 137 -18.15 -1.06 -8.32
N LYS A 138 -18.75 -1.55 -9.41
CA LYS A 138 -18.34 -1.16 -10.78
C LYS A 138 -18.51 0.34 -11.01
N ASP A 139 -19.60 0.89 -10.51
CA ASP A 139 -19.96 2.31 -10.52
C ASP A 139 -18.98 3.21 -9.74
N ALA A 140 -18.06 2.64 -8.95
CA ALA A 140 -16.99 3.40 -8.32
C ALA A 140 -15.94 3.93 -9.33
N VAL A 141 -15.87 3.38 -10.55
CA VAL A 141 -14.93 3.81 -11.59
C VAL A 141 -15.63 4.76 -12.56
N SER A 142 -15.40 6.06 -12.44
CA SER A 142 -15.96 7.06 -13.35
C SER A 142 -15.03 7.47 -14.49
N GLU A 143 -13.72 7.30 -14.30
CA GLU A 143 -12.69 7.76 -15.24
C GLU A 143 -11.50 6.80 -15.27
N LEU A 144 -10.91 6.63 -16.46
CA LEU A 144 -9.73 5.82 -16.68
C LEU A 144 -8.69 6.64 -17.46
N ILE A 145 -7.52 6.81 -16.87
CA ILE A 145 -6.40 7.56 -17.48
C ILE A 145 -5.37 6.57 -18.01
N LEU A 146 -5.22 6.51 -19.33
CA LEU A 146 -4.23 5.68 -20.02
C LEU A 146 -2.86 6.34 -19.95
N GLY A 147 -1.87 5.59 -19.46
CA GLY A 147 -0.48 6.04 -19.47
C GLY A 147 0.04 6.35 -20.89
N PRO A 148 1.09 7.19 -21.01
CA PRO A 148 1.64 7.63 -22.30
C PRO A 148 2.13 6.46 -23.17
N ASN A 149 2.63 5.39 -22.54
CA ASN A 149 3.17 4.19 -23.20
C ASN A 149 2.11 3.08 -23.36
N ASN A 150 0.83 3.38 -23.17
CA ASN A 150 -0.24 2.39 -23.34
C ASN A 150 -0.34 1.95 -24.81
N LYS A 151 -0.26 0.64 -25.05
CA LYS A 151 -0.31 0.04 -26.39
C LYS A 151 -1.70 -0.45 -26.80
N PHE A 152 -2.68 -0.41 -25.91
CA PHE A 152 -4.03 -0.90 -26.16
C PHE A 152 -4.84 0.13 -26.92
N LYS A 153 -5.71 -0.34 -27.82
CA LYS A 153 -6.68 0.55 -28.46
C LYS A 153 -7.79 0.85 -27.47
N GLU A 154 -8.31 2.07 -27.54
CA GLU A 154 -9.44 2.50 -26.70
C GLU A 154 -10.65 1.57 -26.87
N SER A 155 -10.93 1.12 -28.09
CA SER A 155 -11.99 0.14 -28.38
C SER A 155 -11.81 -1.17 -27.62
N ASP A 156 -10.58 -1.65 -27.49
CA ASP A 156 -10.28 -2.91 -26.80
C ASP A 156 -10.54 -2.76 -25.30
N ILE A 157 -10.22 -1.59 -24.73
CA ILE A 157 -10.50 -1.26 -23.33
C ILE A 157 -12.00 -1.16 -23.09
N VAL A 158 -12.75 -0.48 -23.96
CA VAL A 158 -14.22 -0.36 -23.84
C VAL A 158 -14.86 -1.74 -23.88
N ASN A 159 -14.50 -2.58 -24.86
CA ASN A 159 -15.03 -3.94 -24.97
C ASN A 159 -14.68 -4.78 -23.74
N PHE A 160 -13.44 -4.65 -23.21
CA PHE A 160 -13.02 -5.34 -21.99
C PHE A 160 -13.83 -4.90 -20.77
N LEU A 161 -14.09 -3.59 -20.62
CA LEU A 161 -14.91 -3.07 -19.53
C LEU A 161 -16.35 -3.60 -19.60
N GLN A 162 -16.97 -3.55 -20.79
CA GLN A 162 -18.32 -4.09 -21.00
C GLN A 162 -18.39 -5.59 -20.69
N TYR A 163 -17.41 -6.38 -21.16
CA TYR A 163 -17.31 -7.80 -20.86
C TYR A 163 -17.24 -8.09 -19.35
N ASN A 164 -16.63 -7.19 -18.58
CA ASN A 164 -16.50 -7.30 -17.11
C ASN A 164 -17.65 -6.64 -16.34
N GLY A 165 -18.77 -6.32 -17.00
CA GLY A 165 -19.99 -5.80 -16.36
C GLY A 165 -19.91 -4.34 -15.93
N PHE A 166 -19.03 -3.53 -16.55
CA PHE A 166 -19.07 -2.08 -16.40
C PHE A 166 -20.08 -1.51 -17.39
N GLU A 167 -21.33 -1.31 -16.94
CA GLU A 167 -22.46 -0.92 -17.78
C GLU A 167 -22.65 0.61 -17.88
N HIS A 168 -22.09 1.38 -16.96
CA HIS A 168 -22.15 2.84 -16.96
C HIS A 168 -21.05 3.46 -17.83
N SER A 169 -21.24 4.73 -18.21
CA SER A 169 -20.24 5.46 -19.00
C SER A 169 -19.00 5.78 -18.16
N ILE A 170 -17.85 5.29 -18.61
CA ILE A 170 -16.53 5.58 -18.04
C ILE A 170 -15.78 6.51 -18.98
N LYS A 171 -15.32 7.65 -18.48
CA LYS A 171 -14.53 8.60 -19.26
C LYS A 171 -13.13 8.05 -19.47
N ILE A 172 -12.71 7.85 -20.71
CA ILE A 172 -11.35 7.41 -21.02
C ILE A 172 -10.51 8.61 -21.47
N LEU A 173 -9.38 8.83 -20.80
CA LEU A 173 -8.43 9.89 -21.12
C LEU A 173 -7.04 9.31 -21.42
N LYS A 174 -6.23 10.05 -22.17
CA LYS A 174 -4.79 9.78 -22.29
C LYS A 174 -4.00 10.75 -21.42
N SER A 175 -3.07 10.23 -20.65
CA SER A 175 -2.13 11.05 -19.87
C SER A 175 -1.28 11.90 -20.82
N LYS A 176 -1.14 13.18 -20.48
CA LYS A 176 -0.24 14.11 -21.18
C LYS A 176 1.18 14.09 -20.64
N ALA A 177 1.41 13.43 -19.50
CA ALA A 177 2.72 13.37 -18.86
C ALA A 177 3.44 12.06 -19.23
N SER A 178 4.68 12.16 -19.70
CA SER A 178 5.62 11.04 -19.66
C SER A 178 5.99 10.79 -18.20
N TYR A 179 5.62 9.63 -17.63
CA TYR A 179 6.34 9.16 -16.46
C TYR A 179 7.80 9.07 -16.89
N GLY A 180 8.66 9.87 -16.24
CA GLY A 180 10.04 10.11 -16.67
C GLY A 180 10.77 8.81 -17.02
N ALA A 181 11.54 8.86 -18.11
CA ALA A 181 12.49 7.82 -18.47
C ALA A 181 13.59 7.68 -17.39
#